data_AF-A0A6J1UNH5-F1
#
_entry.id   AF-A0A6J1UNH5-F1
#
_cell.length_a   1.000
_cell.length_b   1.000
_cell.length_c   1.000
_cell.angle_alpha   90.00
_cell.angle_beta   90.00
_cell.angle_gamma   90.00
#
_symmetry.space_group_name_H-M   'P 1'
#
loop_
_entity.id
_entity.type
_entity.pdbx_description
1 polymer ?
#
loop_
_entity_poly.entity_id
_entity_poly.type
_entity_poly.pdbx_seq_one_letter_code
_entity_poly.pdbx_strand_id
1 'polypeptide(L)'
;MRLFWRTRVCRSRGQGKGTSRKMATGFGSLLRECPLLLPQNREKSVYEGFVTAQGRDFHIRILLPTDGQLKNARIQCSWYLKKLLHGYHLILKQRLEHSSDLVSFMVELKTILELALKNTEELRAQPPPQYYSGLIGDIENLGWNKVLFIDSAFSTIRLKAEDSSGRDHQITLKLNSKYPREQPDCLVDLPVQFSFSWTPQSSLLSIHSQFLAALESLKEFWDVLDEIDEKTWVLEPERPTRSSTRRRIAIGSNISLNIEIDPRHPTMLPECYFLGADHVVNPLKIKLNSNIHMWNPENSLLKNLKEILEVDFPSREALEKSDFSMDCGICYAYRLDGAIPDQVCDDSHCGQSFHQVCLYEWLRGLPSSRQSFNVIFGECPYCSKQITLKISTKKI
;
A
#
# COMPACT_ATOMS: atom_id res chain seq x y z
N MET A 1 -8.28 -3.14 18.51
CA MET A 1 -9.05 -3.61 19.69
C MET A 1 -8.05 -4.20 20.68
N ARG A 2 -7.92 -3.59 21.88
CA ARG A 2 -6.77 -3.70 22.79
C ARG A 2 -6.62 -5.09 23.45
N LEU A 3 -5.36 -5.54 23.58
CA LEU A 3 -4.93 -6.63 24.45
C LEU A 3 -5.12 -6.26 25.94
N PHE A 4 -5.50 -7.23 26.76
CA PHE A 4 -5.12 -7.26 28.17
C PHE A 4 -4.96 -8.71 28.64
N TRP A 5 -3.76 -9.01 29.16
CA TRP A 5 -3.41 -10.19 29.95
C TRP A 5 -3.84 -9.96 31.40
N ARG A 6 -4.52 -10.93 32.02
CA ARG A 6 -4.44 -11.14 33.48
C ARG A 6 -4.59 -12.63 33.82
N THR A 7 -3.53 -13.15 34.42
CA THR A 7 -3.50 -14.37 35.23
C THR A 7 -3.98 -14.05 36.64
N ARG A 8 -4.93 -14.83 37.18
CA ARG A 8 -5.03 -15.11 38.63
C ARG A 8 -5.92 -16.32 38.92
N VAL A 9 -5.47 -17.07 39.93
CA VAL A 9 -5.90 -18.40 40.38
C VAL A 9 -6.92 -18.29 41.54
N CYS A 10 -7.91 -19.21 41.51
CA CYS A 10 -8.80 -19.77 42.56
C CYS A 10 -9.33 -18.91 43.74
N ARG A 11 -10.66 -18.94 43.97
CA ARG A 11 -11.35 -19.92 44.86
C ARG A 11 -12.88 -19.72 44.85
N SER A 12 -13.59 -20.85 44.92
CA SER A 12 -15.05 -21.04 44.91
C SER A 12 -15.72 -20.90 46.28
N ARG A 13 -17.03 -20.56 46.30
CA ARG A 13 -18.10 -21.09 47.19
C ARG A 13 -19.46 -20.66 46.58
N GLY A 14 -20.29 -21.57 46.06
CA GLY A 14 -21.46 -22.21 46.73
C GLY A 14 -22.73 -21.36 46.49
N GLN A 15 -23.96 -21.82 46.23
CA GLN A 15 -24.70 -23.08 46.10
C GLN A 15 -25.82 -22.79 45.05
N GLY A 16 -26.29 -23.72 44.24
CA GLY A 16 -27.51 -24.46 44.57
C GLY A 16 -28.51 -24.54 43.40
N LYS A 17 -28.85 -25.79 43.05
CA LYS A 17 -30.10 -26.34 42.48
C LYS A 17 -30.63 -25.89 41.11
N GLY A 18 -30.69 -26.89 40.22
CA GLY A 18 -31.95 -27.29 39.57
C GLY A 18 -32.11 -26.90 38.10
N THR A 19 -31.86 -27.85 37.19
CA THR A 19 -32.72 -28.23 36.04
C THR A 19 -31.94 -29.17 35.11
N SER A 20 -31.94 -30.46 35.48
CA SER A 20 -31.51 -31.54 34.60
C SER A 20 -32.69 -31.96 33.74
N ARG A 21 -32.60 -31.78 32.40
CA ARG A 21 -33.08 -32.74 31.37
C ARG A 21 -33.13 -32.24 29.91
N LYS A 22 -32.73 -31.01 29.56
CA LYS A 22 -32.68 -30.55 28.14
C LYS A 22 -31.29 -30.39 27.50
N MET A 23 -30.17 -30.54 28.23
CA MET A 23 -28.80 -30.29 27.72
C MET A 23 -27.95 -31.53 27.41
N ALA A 24 -28.53 -32.73 27.44
CA ALA A 24 -27.78 -33.97 27.22
C ALA A 24 -27.59 -34.33 25.72
N THR A 25 -28.41 -33.80 24.81
CA THR A 25 -28.41 -34.18 23.38
C THR A 25 -27.29 -33.53 22.56
N GLY A 26 -26.87 -32.30 22.88
CA GLY A 26 -25.85 -31.59 22.09
C GLY A 26 -24.42 -32.10 22.26
N PHE A 27 -24.05 -32.59 23.46
CA PHE A 27 -22.67 -33.01 23.73
C PHE A 27 -22.31 -34.35 23.07
N GLY A 28 -23.25 -35.29 23.01
CA GLY A 28 -23.06 -36.56 22.31
C GLY A 28 -22.94 -36.38 20.79
N SER A 29 -23.59 -35.36 20.22
CA SER A 29 -23.48 -35.02 18.80
C SER A 29 -22.14 -34.32 18.49
N LEU A 30 -21.68 -33.42 19.36
CA LEU A 30 -20.37 -32.76 19.20
C LEU A 30 -19.22 -33.76 19.23
N LEU A 31 -19.26 -34.75 20.11
CA LEU A 31 -18.24 -35.81 20.19
C LEU A 31 -18.19 -36.72 18.95
N ARG A 32 -19.27 -36.80 18.16
CA ARG A 32 -19.27 -37.55 16.90
C ARG A 32 -18.58 -36.76 15.78
N GLU A 33 -18.86 -35.47 15.67
CA GLU A 33 -18.33 -34.61 14.61
C GLU A 33 -16.92 -34.09 14.91
N CYS A 34 -16.63 -33.78 16.18
CA CYS A 34 -15.38 -33.24 16.68
C CYS A 34 -14.95 -33.98 17.97
N PRO A 35 -14.50 -35.23 17.86
CA PRO A 35 -14.19 -36.09 19.01
C PRO A 35 -13.09 -35.53 19.91
N LEU A 36 -12.22 -34.68 19.36
CA LEU A 36 -11.10 -34.08 20.06
C LEU A 36 -11.43 -32.70 20.66
N LEU A 37 -12.67 -32.21 20.58
CA LEU A 37 -13.08 -30.91 21.14
C LEU A 37 -13.89 -31.12 22.41
N LEU A 38 -13.31 -30.77 23.56
CA LEU A 38 -13.88 -31.09 24.87
C LEU A 38 -14.23 -29.84 25.69
N PRO A 39 -15.34 -29.86 26.47
CA PRO A 39 -15.69 -28.78 27.38
C PRO A 39 -14.69 -28.73 28.53
N GLN A 40 -14.16 -27.54 28.81
CA GLN A 40 -13.17 -27.28 29.85
C GLN A 40 -13.78 -26.86 31.19
N ASN A 41 -15.10 -26.63 31.21
CA ASN A 41 -15.82 -26.24 32.41
C ASN A 41 -17.20 -26.90 32.51
N ARG A 42 -17.76 -26.91 33.73
CA ARG A 42 -19.05 -27.56 34.02
C ARG A 42 -20.22 -26.84 33.35
N GLU A 43 -20.07 -25.54 33.13
CA GLU A 43 -21.06 -24.69 32.47
C GLU A 43 -21.05 -24.88 30.94
N LYS A 44 -20.11 -25.67 30.39
CA LYS A 44 -19.97 -25.93 28.94
C LYS A 44 -19.92 -24.64 28.11
N SER A 45 -19.27 -23.61 28.64
CA SER A 45 -19.06 -22.33 27.96
C SER A 45 -17.67 -22.21 27.35
N VAL A 46 -16.74 -23.11 27.71
CA VAL A 46 -15.40 -23.16 27.12
C VAL A 46 -15.20 -24.53 26.52
N TYR A 47 -14.91 -24.59 25.23
CA TYR A 47 -14.52 -25.80 24.51
C TYR A 47 -13.08 -25.64 24.03
N GLU A 48 -12.27 -26.67 24.19
CA GLU A 48 -10.87 -26.65 23.75
C GLU A 48 -10.43 -28.04 23.30
N GLY A 49 -9.59 -28.06 22.28
CA GLY A 49 -9.05 -29.29 21.73
C GLY A 49 -8.65 -29.13 20.27
N PHE A 50 -8.94 -30.14 19.45
CA PHE A 50 -8.54 -30.17 18.05
C PHE A 50 -9.74 -30.33 17.11
N VAL A 51 -9.64 -29.68 15.95
CA VAL A 51 -10.49 -29.95 14.79
C VAL A 51 -9.64 -30.62 13.72
N THR A 52 -10.13 -31.75 13.20
CA THR A 52 -9.42 -32.54 12.18
C THR A 52 -10.01 -32.24 10.81
N ALA A 53 -9.15 -31.88 9.84
CA ALA A 53 -9.52 -31.72 8.44
C ALA A 53 -8.41 -32.27 7.53
N GLN A 54 -8.78 -33.03 6.51
CA GLN A 54 -7.85 -33.72 5.60
C GLN A 54 -6.72 -34.49 6.32
N GLY A 55 -7.03 -35.15 7.44
CA GLY A 55 -6.06 -35.91 8.23
C GLY A 55 -5.05 -35.07 9.05
N ARG A 56 -5.25 -33.75 9.14
CA ARG A 56 -4.43 -32.84 9.98
C ARG A 56 -5.25 -32.30 11.13
N ASP A 57 -4.63 -32.20 12.31
CA ASP A 57 -5.25 -31.69 13.53
C ASP A 57 -4.85 -30.24 13.80
N PHE A 58 -5.84 -29.40 14.10
CA PHE A 58 -5.63 -27.99 14.40
C PHE A 58 -6.18 -27.64 15.77
N HIS A 59 -5.32 -27.08 16.63
CA HIS A 59 -5.74 -26.62 17.95
C HIS A 59 -6.71 -25.44 17.82
N ILE A 60 -7.85 -25.57 18.49
CA ILE A 60 -8.92 -24.59 18.56
C ILE A 60 -9.52 -24.53 19.96
N ARG A 61 -9.89 -23.32 20.36
CA ARG A 61 -10.58 -23.02 21.61
C ARG A 61 -11.73 -22.05 21.34
N ILE A 62 -12.93 -22.43 21.77
CA ILE A 62 -14.17 -21.68 21.55
C ILE A 62 -14.70 -21.25 22.90
N LEU A 63 -14.87 -19.93 23.05
CA LEU A 63 -15.40 -19.29 24.25
C LEU A 63 -16.82 -18.82 23.92
N LEU A 64 -17.80 -19.49 24.51
CA LEU A 64 -19.20 -19.09 24.43
C LEU A 64 -19.49 -18.02 25.50
N PRO A 65 -20.21 -16.95 25.13
CA PRO A 65 -20.72 -15.96 26.08
C PRO A 65 -21.74 -16.56 27.06
N THR A 66 -22.01 -15.84 28.15
CA THR A 66 -22.91 -16.29 29.23
C THR A 66 -24.36 -16.48 28.79
N ASP A 67 -24.78 -15.86 27.69
CA ASP A 67 -26.10 -16.04 27.07
C ASP A 67 -26.18 -17.29 26.16
N GLY A 68 -25.07 -18.00 25.98
CA GLY A 68 -24.98 -19.21 25.16
C GLY A 68 -25.10 -18.98 23.66
N GLN A 69 -25.15 -17.72 23.20
CA GLN A 69 -25.36 -17.40 21.78
C GLN A 69 -24.05 -17.39 21.00
N LEU A 70 -24.00 -18.11 19.87
CA LEU A 70 -22.79 -18.23 19.04
C LEU A 70 -22.37 -16.93 18.36
N LYS A 71 -23.31 -16.02 18.11
CA LYS A 71 -23.05 -14.71 17.47
C LYS A 71 -21.96 -13.89 18.17
N ASN A 72 -21.79 -14.11 19.48
CA ASN A 72 -20.84 -13.41 20.34
C ASN A 72 -19.70 -14.33 20.83
N ALA A 73 -19.57 -15.54 20.26
CA ALA A 73 -18.52 -16.48 20.61
C ALA A 73 -17.15 -15.96 20.14
N ARG A 74 -16.11 -16.26 20.94
CA ARG A 74 -14.73 -15.95 20.58
C ARG A 74 -13.99 -17.23 20.23
N ILE A 75 -13.38 -17.23 19.05
CA ILE A 75 -12.55 -18.34 18.58
C ILE A 75 -11.09 -17.95 18.77
N GLN A 76 -10.37 -18.82 19.47
CA GLN A 76 -8.93 -18.80 19.62
C GLN A 76 -8.37 -20.04 18.95
N CYS A 77 -7.25 -19.93 18.27
CA CYS A 77 -6.68 -21.03 17.52
C CYS A 77 -5.17 -20.86 17.39
N SER A 78 -4.51 -21.94 16.98
CA SER A 78 -3.09 -21.89 16.61
C SER A 78 -2.81 -20.83 15.54
N TRP A 79 -1.59 -20.30 15.52
CA TRP A 79 -1.14 -19.33 14.51
C TRP A 79 -1.40 -19.84 13.08
N TYR A 80 -1.18 -21.14 12.84
CA TYR A 80 -1.31 -21.72 11.51
C TYR A 80 -2.76 -21.76 11.05
N LEU A 81 -3.67 -22.20 11.93
CA LEU A 81 -5.11 -22.18 11.67
C LEU A 81 -5.60 -20.75 11.43
N LYS A 82 -5.10 -19.77 12.21
CA LYS A 82 -5.43 -18.35 12.01
C LYS A 82 -4.97 -17.83 10.65
N LYS A 83 -3.79 -18.24 10.17
CA LYS A 83 -3.27 -17.86 8.84
C LYS A 83 -4.12 -18.46 7.72
N LEU A 84 -4.48 -19.75 7.81
CA LEU A 84 -5.34 -20.43 6.83
C LEU A 84 -6.71 -19.76 6.70
N LEU A 85 -7.29 -19.34 7.82
CA LEU A 85 -8.62 -18.75 7.86
C LEU A 85 -8.65 -17.23 7.62
N HIS A 86 -7.51 -16.58 7.38
CA HIS A 86 -7.42 -15.11 7.29
C HIS A 86 -8.34 -14.54 6.19
N GLY A 87 -8.37 -15.16 5.01
CA GLY A 87 -9.25 -14.77 3.89
C GLY A 87 -10.72 -15.13 4.08
N TYR A 88 -11.06 -15.95 5.08
CA TYR A 88 -12.41 -16.47 5.32
C TYR A 88 -13.10 -15.80 6.52
N HIS A 89 -12.51 -14.74 7.10
CA HIS A 89 -13.00 -14.10 8.32
C HIS A 89 -14.46 -13.63 8.24
N LEU A 90 -14.89 -13.05 7.11
CA LEU A 90 -16.27 -12.60 6.91
C LEU A 90 -17.26 -13.78 6.89
N ILE A 91 -16.90 -14.85 6.19
CA ILE A 91 -17.71 -16.07 6.09
C ILE A 91 -17.85 -16.72 7.47
N LEU A 92 -16.75 -16.82 8.23
CA LEU A 92 -16.77 -17.37 9.59
C LEU A 92 -17.66 -16.55 10.53
N LYS A 93 -17.64 -15.21 10.42
CA LYS A 93 -18.52 -14.35 11.20
C LYS A 93 -19.99 -14.59 10.85
N GLN A 94 -20.32 -14.68 9.57
CA GLN A 94 -21.68 -15.03 9.13
C GLN A 94 -22.11 -16.40 9.64
N ARG A 95 -21.24 -17.41 9.62
CA ARG A 95 -21.56 -18.75 10.14
C ARG A 95 -21.81 -18.76 11.64
N LEU A 96 -21.06 -17.98 12.42
CA LEU A 96 -21.30 -17.80 13.85
C LEU A 96 -22.66 -17.13 14.15
N GLU A 97 -23.10 -16.20 13.29
CA GLU A 97 -24.37 -15.50 13.45
C GLU A 97 -25.59 -16.39 13.12
N HIS A 98 -25.47 -17.29 12.13
CA HIS A 98 -26.60 -18.07 11.60
C HIS A 98 -26.64 -19.52 12.12
N SER A 99 -25.55 -20.03 12.71
CA SER A 99 -25.54 -21.39 13.26
C SER A 99 -26.48 -21.52 14.47
N SER A 100 -27.33 -22.53 14.45
CA SER A 100 -28.28 -22.84 15.53
C SER A 100 -27.61 -23.33 16.80
N ASP A 101 -26.48 -24.02 16.67
CA ASP A 101 -25.76 -24.67 17.76
C ASP A 101 -24.29 -24.91 17.38
N LEU A 102 -23.48 -25.24 18.39
CA LEU A 102 -22.04 -25.38 18.25
C LEU A 102 -21.67 -26.53 17.30
N VAL A 103 -22.46 -27.60 17.23
CA VAL A 103 -22.17 -28.75 16.36
C VAL A 103 -22.33 -28.33 14.91
N SER A 104 -23.44 -27.67 14.59
CA SER A 104 -23.72 -27.11 13.26
C SER A 104 -22.60 -26.15 12.81
N PHE A 105 -22.16 -25.26 13.71
CA PHE A 105 -21.03 -24.38 13.43
C PHE A 105 -19.72 -25.15 13.15
N MET A 106 -19.42 -26.19 13.94
CA MET A 106 -18.18 -26.96 13.78
C MET A 106 -18.12 -27.73 12.46
N VAL A 107 -19.27 -28.25 11.99
CA VAL A 107 -19.36 -28.89 10.66
C VAL A 107 -19.05 -27.87 9.57
N GLU A 108 -19.67 -26.69 9.60
CA GLU A 108 -19.39 -25.64 8.61
C GLU A 108 -17.94 -25.13 8.66
N LEU A 109 -17.40 -24.97 9.87
CA LEU A 109 -15.99 -24.60 10.07
C LEU A 109 -15.06 -25.64 9.46
N LYS A 110 -15.36 -26.94 9.63
CA LYS A 110 -14.59 -28.03 9.03
C LYS A 110 -14.64 -27.96 7.51
N THR A 111 -15.80 -27.70 6.91
CA THR A 111 -15.92 -27.52 5.45
C THR A 111 -15.08 -26.33 4.94
N ILE A 112 -15.12 -25.19 5.65
CA ILE A 112 -14.30 -24.01 5.31
C ILE A 112 -12.81 -24.35 5.43
N LEU A 113 -12.43 -25.07 6.48
CA LEU A 113 -11.06 -25.51 6.73
C LEU A 113 -10.56 -26.46 5.63
N GLU A 114 -11.37 -27.43 5.22
CA GLU A 114 -11.05 -28.36 4.13
C GLU A 114 -10.88 -27.63 2.79
N LEU A 115 -11.72 -26.63 2.50
CA LEU A 115 -11.57 -25.79 1.31
C LEU A 115 -10.29 -24.94 1.37
N ALA A 116 -10.01 -24.31 2.52
CA ALA A 116 -8.81 -23.50 2.71
C ALA A 116 -7.53 -24.34 2.59
N LEU A 117 -7.54 -25.58 3.12
CA LEU A 117 -6.44 -26.52 2.98
C LEU A 117 -6.25 -26.96 1.54
N LYS A 118 -7.32 -27.33 0.84
CA LYS A 118 -7.25 -27.70 -0.58
C LYS A 118 -6.64 -26.58 -1.42
N ASN A 119 -7.08 -25.34 -1.23
CA ASN A 119 -6.52 -24.18 -1.93
C ASN A 119 -5.04 -23.96 -1.59
N THR A 120 -4.65 -24.19 -0.33
CA THR A 120 -3.25 -24.05 0.12
C THR A 120 -2.35 -25.16 -0.41
N GLU A 121 -2.88 -26.39 -0.55
CA GLU A 121 -2.17 -27.53 -1.12
C GLU A 121 -2.05 -27.42 -2.65
N GLU A 122 -3.08 -26.93 -3.34
CA GLU A 122 -3.01 -26.60 -4.77
C GLU A 122 -1.94 -25.52 -5.06
N LEU A 123 -1.77 -24.56 -4.15
CA LEU A 123 -0.68 -23.57 -4.20
C LEU A 123 0.71 -24.15 -3.90
N ARG A 124 0.81 -25.32 -3.25
CA ARG A 124 2.08 -25.96 -2.85
C ARG A 124 2.42 -27.22 -3.65
N ALA A 125 1.50 -27.72 -4.46
CA ALA A 125 1.75 -28.85 -5.33
C ALA A 125 2.90 -28.51 -6.28
N GLN A 126 3.96 -29.31 -6.25
CA GLN A 126 5.07 -29.09 -7.16
C GLN A 126 4.58 -29.24 -8.61
N PRO A 127 4.93 -28.31 -9.51
CA PRO A 127 4.61 -28.44 -10.92
C PRO A 127 5.13 -29.78 -11.48
N PRO A 128 4.43 -30.36 -12.47
CA PRO A 128 4.89 -31.59 -13.12
C PRO A 128 6.23 -31.33 -13.84
N PRO A 129 7.10 -32.35 -14.06
CA PRO A 129 8.42 -32.15 -14.68
C PRO A 129 8.40 -31.39 -16.02
N GLN A 130 7.32 -31.56 -16.80
CA GLN A 130 7.12 -30.86 -18.08
C GLN A 130 7.08 -29.34 -17.93
N TYR A 131 6.64 -28.82 -16.77
CA TYR A 131 6.67 -27.40 -16.45
C TYR A 131 8.10 -26.87 -16.48
N TYR A 132 9.02 -27.53 -15.77
CA TYR A 132 10.40 -27.08 -15.68
C TYR A 132 11.12 -27.20 -17.03
N SER A 133 10.92 -28.31 -17.75
CA SER A 133 11.52 -28.45 -19.09
C SER A 133 11.01 -27.39 -20.06
N GLY A 134 9.71 -27.07 -20.03
CA GLY A 134 9.13 -26.03 -20.86
C GLY A 134 9.67 -24.65 -20.50
N LEU A 135 9.75 -24.34 -19.20
CA LEU A 135 10.25 -23.07 -18.71
C LEU A 135 11.74 -22.86 -19.02
N ILE A 136 12.58 -23.88 -18.84
CA ILE A 136 13.99 -23.82 -19.21
C ILE A 136 14.15 -23.60 -20.71
N GLY A 137 13.35 -24.31 -21.54
CA GLY A 137 13.34 -24.08 -22.99
C GLY A 137 12.93 -22.65 -23.37
N ASP A 138 11.94 -22.08 -22.68
CA ASP A 138 11.54 -20.67 -22.87
C ASP A 138 12.66 -19.68 -22.49
N ILE A 139 13.40 -19.96 -21.41
CA ILE A 139 14.55 -19.16 -20.99
C ILE A 139 15.69 -19.26 -22.00
N GLU A 140 15.98 -20.46 -22.52
CA GLU A 140 16.98 -20.66 -23.57
C GLU A 140 16.62 -19.89 -24.85
N ASN A 141 15.35 -19.94 -25.25
CA ASN A 141 14.84 -19.19 -26.40
C ASN A 141 14.91 -17.67 -26.19
N LEU A 142 14.68 -17.19 -24.97
CA LEU A 142 14.80 -15.77 -24.63
C LEU A 142 16.26 -15.30 -24.55
N GLY A 143 17.14 -16.17 -24.06
CA GLY A 143 18.54 -15.91 -23.73
C GLY A 143 18.77 -15.67 -22.24
N TRP A 144 19.66 -16.47 -21.63
CA TRP A 144 20.05 -16.38 -20.22
C TRP A 144 20.62 -15.02 -19.82
N ASN A 145 21.22 -14.29 -20.76
CA ASN A 145 21.74 -12.93 -20.53
C ASN A 145 20.66 -11.93 -20.13
N LYS A 146 19.38 -12.22 -20.42
CA LYS A 146 18.23 -11.38 -20.04
C LYS A 146 17.65 -11.73 -18.67
N VAL A 147 18.09 -12.82 -18.05
CA VAL A 147 17.58 -13.25 -16.74
C VAL A 147 18.40 -12.61 -15.62
N LEU A 148 17.74 -11.85 -14.74
CA LEU A 148 18.37 -11.25 -13.55
C LEU A 148 18.28 -12.18 -12.34
N PHE A 149 17.18 -12.92 -12.22
CA PHE A 149 16.90 -13.73 -11.04
C PHE A 149 15.85 -14.80 -11.35
N ILE A 150 16.03 -15.97 -10.75
CA ILE A 150 15.04 -17.04 -10.66
C ILE A 150 15.04 -17.53 -9.21
N ASP A 151 13.85 -17.70 -8.62
CA ASP A 151 13.73 -18.28 -7.28
C ASP A 151 13.94 -19.80 -7.28
N SER A 152 14.21 -20.38 -6.11
CA SER A 152 14.46 -21.83 -6.00
C SER A 152 13.26 -22.69 -6.39
N ALA A 153 12.05 -22.14 -6.37
CA ALA A 153 10.82 -22.83 -6.77
C ALA A 153 10.49 -22.68 -8.26
N PHE A 154 11.29 -21.91 -9.03
CA PHE A 154 10.99 -21.55 -10.42
C PHE A 154 9.58 -20.98 -10.61
N SER A 155 9.09 -20.27 -9.58
CA SER A 155 7.79 -19.62 -9.54
C SER A 155 7.89 -18.12 -9.78
N THR A 156 9.07 -17.53 -9.61
CA THR A 156 9.29 -16.10 -9.82
C THR A 156 10.56 -15.89 -10.64
N ILE A 157 10.40 -15.21 -11.78
CA ILE A 157 11.50 -14.86 -12.68
C ILE A 157 11.56 -13.35 -12.83
N ARG A 158 12.76 -12.77 -12.77
CA ARG A 158 12.99 -11.36 -13.13
C ARG A 158 13.84 -11.29 -14.37
N LEU A 159 13.35 -10.54 -15.36
CA LEU A 159 14.03 -10.33 -16.63
C LEU A 159 14.43 -8.85 -16.73
N LYS A 160 15.61 -8.59 -17.30
CA LYS A 160 16.03 -7.24 -17.68
C LYS A 160 15.58 -6.90 -19.08
N ALA A 161 15.37 -5.62 -19.32
CA ALA A 161 15.17 -5.03 -20.63
C ALA A 161 15.90 -3.69 -20.66
N GLU A 162 16.46 -3.35 -21.80
CA GLU A 162 17.11 -2.05 -22.03
C GLU A 162 16.30 -1.34 -23.11
N ASP A 163 15.97 -0.07 -22.89
CA ASP A 163 15.30 0.75 -23.91
C ASP A 163 16.31 1.38 -24.89
N SER A 164 15.82 2.02 -25.93
CA SER A 164 16.66 2.67 -26.95
C SER A 164 17.47 3.88 -26.43
N SER A 165 17.22 4.38 -25.22
CA SER A 165 18.03 5.40 -24.55
C SER A 165 19.11 4.79 -23.65
N GLY A 166 19.24 3.45 -23.60
CA GLY A 166 20.21 2.76 -22.76
C GLY A 166 19.81 2.66 -21.30
N ARG A 167 18.52 2.84 -20.97
CA ARG A 167 18.02 2.72 -19.60
C ARG A 167 17.66 1.28 -19.28
N ASP A 168 18.11 0.82 -18.11
CA ASP A 168 17.75 -0.48 -17.58
C ASP A 168 16.34 -0.49 -16.97
N HIS A 169 15.55 -1.47 -17.41
CA HIS A 169 14.22 -1.77 -16.92
C HIS A 169 14.14 -3.25 -16.50
N GLN A 170 13.16 -3.58 -15.66
CA GLN A 170 12.93 -4.95 -15.23
C GLN A 170 11.45 -5.32 -15.23
N ILE A 171 11.19 -6.57 -15.55
CA ILE A 171 9.88 -7.21 -15.48
C ILE A 171 9.97 -8.43 -14.57
N THR A 172 9.08 -8.51 -13.57
CA THR A 172 8.97 -9.64 -12.66
C THR A 172 7.73 -10.45 -13.01
N LEU A 173 7.92 -11.73 -13.32
CA LEU A 173 6.87 -12.66 -13.67
C LEU A 173 6.70 -13.67 -12.54
N LYS A 174 5.46 -13.84 -12.06
CA LYS A 174 5.11 -14.93 -11.15
C LYS A 174 4.35 -15.99 -11.94
N LEU A 175 4.95 -17.16 -12.01
CA LEU A 175 4.49 -18.32 -12.73
C LEU A 175 3.75 -19.25 -11.77
N ASN A 176 2.62 -19.77 -12.22
CA ASN A 176 1.89 -20.80 -11.49
C ASN A 176 2.11 -22.17 -12.17
N SER A 177 1.65 -23.25 -11.54
CA SER A 177 1.83 -24.62 -12.05
C SER A 177 1.11 -24.92 -13.37
N LYS A 178 0.27 -24.02 -13.87
CA LYS A 178 -0.48 -24.14 -15.13
C LYS A 178 0.17 -23.39 -16.30
N TYR A 179 1.27 -22.70 -16.08
CA TYR A 179 2.07 -22.10 -17.16
C TYR A 179 2.44 -23.14 -18.23
N PRO A 180 2.39 -22.83 -19.54
CA PRO A 180 2.03 -21.53 -20.15
C PRO A 180 0.52 -21.39 -20.47
N ARG A 181 -0.33 -22.34 -20.09
CA ARG A 181 -1.77 -22.31 -20.43
C ARG A 181 -2.52 -21.18 -19.74
N GLU A 182 -2.09 -20.81 -18.54
CA GLU A 182 -2.58 -19.66 -17.80
C GLU A 182 -1.54 -18.53 -17.85
N GLN A 183 -2.01 -17.28 -17.94
CA GLN A 183 -1.12 -16.12 -17.97
C GLN A 183 -0.40 -15.94 -16.64
N PRO A 184 0.89 -15.54 -16.65
CA PRO A 184 1.61 -15.24 -15.43
C PRO A 184 1.20 -13.88 -14.85
N ASP A 185 1.31 -13.72 -13.53
CA ASP A 185 1.19 -12.39 -12.93
C ASP A 185 2.43 -11.58 -13.27
N CYS A 186 2.23 -10.33 -13.69
CA CYS A 186 3.29 -9.45 -14.13
C CYS A 186 3.39 -8.22 -13.22
N LEU A 187 4.61 -7.93 -12.76
CA LEU A 187 4.94 -6.73 -11.99
C LEU A 187 6.04 -5.96 -12.72
N VAL A 188 5.75 -4.71 -13.05
CA VAL A 188 6.64 -3.78 -13.76
C VAL A 188 6.60 -2.42 -13.09
N ASP A 189 7.68 -1.66 -13.22
CA ASP A 189 7.80 -0.29 -12.71
C ASP A 189 7.46 0.72 -13.82
N LEU A 190 6.23 0.68 -14.33
CA LEU A 190 5.76 1.57 -15.39
C LEU A 190 4.76 2.61 -14.84
N PRO A 191 4.72 3.83 -15.41
CA PRO A 191 3.79 4.88 -15.00
C PRO A 191 2.34 4.62 -15.48
N VAL A 192 2.15 3.62 -16.35
CA VAL A 192 0.86 3.18 -16.87
C VAL A 192 0.68 1.69 -16.62
N GLN A 193 -0.58 1.23 -16.57
CA GLN A 193 -0.87 -0.19 -16.45
C GLN A 193 -0.33 -0.95 -17.66
N PHE A 194 0.50 -1.96 -17.41
CA PHE A 194 1.02 -2.84 -18.45
C PHE A 194 0.00 -3.94 -18.77
N SER A 195 -0.61 -3.84 -19.94
CA SER A 195 -1.47 -4.87 -20.52
C SER A 195 -0.73 -5.59 -21.63
N PHE A 196 -0.72 -6.92 -21.59
CA PHE A 196 -0.13 -7.76 -22.63
C PHE A 196 -1.13 -8.84 -23.07
N SER A 197 -0.98 -9.30 -24.30
CA SER A 197 -1.72 -10.43 -24.84
C SER A 197 -1.03 -11.73 -24.46
N TRP A 198 -1.82 -12.70 -23.99
CA TRP A 198 -1.34 -14.03 -23.63
C TRP A 198 -2.26 -15.10 -24.21
N THR A 199 -1.65 -16.07 -24.88
CA THR A 199 -2.29 -17.28 -25.41
C THR A 199 -1.54 -18.50 -24.90
N PRO A 200 -2.14 -19.72 -24.93
CA PRO A 200 -1.43 -20.94 -24.52
C PRO A 200 -0.15 -21.27 -25.33
N GLN A 201 0.07 -20.59 -26.46
CA GLN A 201 1.27 -20.68 -27.30
C GLN A 201 2.29 -19.56 -27.01
N SER A 202 1.95 -18.64 -26.12
CA SER A 202 2.84 -17.57 -25.68
C SER A 202 3.94 -18.12 -24.77
N SER A 203 5.04 -17.37 -24.68
CA SER A 203 6.24 -17.76 -23.92
C SER A 203 6.87 -16.53 -23.25
N LEU A 204 7.93 -16.73 -22.48
CA LEU A 204 8.70 -15.61 -21.90
C LEU A 204 9.17 -14.62 -22.98
N LEU A 205 9.51 -15.11 -24.18
CA LEU A 205 9.91 -14.26 -25.29
C LEU A 205 8.78 -13.36 -25.77
N SER A 206 7.54 -13.85 -25.86
CA SER A 206 6.41 -13.04 -26.33
C SER A 206 6.03 -11.93 -25.33
N ILE A 207 6.12 -12.19 -24.02
CA ILE A 207 5.96 -11.13 -23.01
C ILE A 207 7.12 -10.14 -23.07
N HIS A 208 8.37 -10.63 -23.18
CA HIS A 208 9.54 -9.75 -23.23
C HIS A 208 9.49 -8.79 -24.42
N SER A 209 9.09 -9.26 -25.60
CA SER A 209 8.90 -8.42 -26.79
C SER A 209 7.78 -7.38 -26.62
N GLN A 210 6.65 -7.75 -26.01
CA GLN A 210 5.58 -6.80 -25.70
C GLN A 210 6.01 -5.77 -24.65
N PHE A 211 6.82 -6.18 -23.67
CA PHE A 211 7.39 -5.28 -22.68
C PHE A 211 8.33 -4.26 -23.33
N LEU A 212 9.25 -4.70 -24.20
CA LEU A 212 10.12 -3.81 -24.97
C LEU A 212 9.32 -2.79 -25.80
N ALA A 213 8.25 -3.22 -26.46
CA ALA A 213 7.38 -2.30 -27.20
C ALA A 213 6.72 -1.25 -26.30
N ALA A 214 6.30 -1.65 -25.08
CA ALA A 214 5.77 -0.71 -24.10
C ALA A 214 6.84 0.28 -23.60
N LEU A 215 8.08 -0.18 -23.40
CA LEU A 215 9.19 0.71 -23.04
C LEU A 215 9.44 1.76 -24.12
N GLU A 216 9.48 1.36 -25.40
CA GLU A 216 9.65 2.31 -26.50
C GLU A 216 8.52 3.34 -26.57
N SER A 217 7.27 2.94 -26.26
CA SER A 217 6.14 3.88 -26.22
C SER A 217 6.22 4.92 -25.10
N LEU A 218 7.02 4.67 -24.07
CA LEU A 218 7.19 5.55 -22.90
C LEU A 218 8.56 6.25 -22.90
N LYS A 219 9.35 6.06 -23.95
CA LYS A 219 10.70 6.63 -24.08
C LYS A 219 10.71 8.14 -23.87
N GLU A 220 9.84 8.86 -24.58
CA GLU A 220 9.75 10.32 -24.51
C GLU A 220 9.41 10.81 -23.09
N PHE A 221 8.55 10.08 -22.38
CA PHE A 221 8.21 10.40 -21.00
C PHE A 221 9.43 10.31 -20.06
N TRP A 222 10.23 9.26 -20.19
CA TRP A 222 11.47 9.17 -19.39
C TRP A 222 12.54 10.14 -19.87
N ASP A 223 12.62 10.48 -21.15
CA ASP A 223 13.56 11.49 -21.66
C ASP A 223 13.25 12.87 -21.01
N VAL A 224 11.97 13.23 -20.89
CA VAL A 224 11.53 14.44 -20.18
C VAL A 224 11.90 14.41 -18.69
N LEU A 225 11.65 13.28 -18.01
CA LEU A 225 11.97 13.14 -16.59
C LEU A 225 13.48 13.15 -16.33
N ASP A 226 14.27 12.47 -17.15
CA ASP A 226 15.72 12.43 -17.02
C ASP A 226 16.31 13.84 -17.17
N GLU A 227 15.80 14.66 -18.13
CA GLU A 227 16.22 16.06 -18.26
C GLU A 227 15.94 16.87 -16.99
N ILE A 228 14.75 16.72 -16.40
CA ILE A 228 14.34 17.43 -15.18
C ILE A 228 15.19 16.97 -14.00
N ASP A 229 15.36 15.66 -13.83
CA ASP A 229 16.10 15.05 -12.73
C ASP A 229 17.60 15.42 -12.79
N GLU A 230 18.17 15.60 -13.99
CA GLU A 230 19.56 16.01 -14.20
C GLU A 230 19.77 17.52 -14.03
N LYS A 231 18.87 18.35 -14.60
CA LYS A 231 19.12 19.81 -14.73
C LYS A 231 18.47 20.65 -13.64
N THR A 232 17.68 20.05 -12.76
CA THR A 232 16.95 20.78 -11.70
C THR A 232 17.12 20.14 -10.34
N TRP A 233 16.88 20.91 -9.29
CA TRP A 233 16.82 20.36 -7.95
C TRP A 233 15.43 19.76 -7.66
N VAL A 234 15.30 18.46 -7.91
CA VAL A 234 14.11 17.67 -7.55
C VAL A 234 14.12 17.36 -6.06
N LEU A 235 13.08 17.84 -5.37
CA LEU A 235 12.83 17.66 -3.95
C LEU A 235 12.05 16.38 -3.67
N GLU A 236 11.09 16.03 -4.54
CA GLU A 236 10.27 14.83 -4.41
C GLU A 236 9.90 14.21 -5.76
N PRO A 237 9.88 12.86 -5.86
CA PRO A 237 10.44 11.92 -4.88
C PRO A 237 11.97 12.06 -4.80
N GLU A 238 12.56 11.84 -3.62
CA GLU A 238 14.02 11.92 -3.42
C GLU A 238 14.76 10.85 -4.24
N ARG A 239 14.12 9.71 -4.44
CA ARG A 239 14.58 8.61 -5.29
C ARG A 239 13.46 8.25 -6.26
N PRO A 240 13.37 8.92 -7.42
CA PRO A 240 12.32 8.63 -8.39
C PRO A 240 12.42 7.20 -8.92
N THR A 241 11.27 6.55 -9.01
CA THR A 241 11.09 5.29 -9.73
C THR A 241 10.64 5.57 -11.17
N ARG A 242 10.70 4.57 -12.06
CA ARG A 242 10.25 4.74 -13.46
C ARG A 242 8.74 4.87 -13.58
N SER A 243 7.99 4.47 -12.55
CA SER A 243 6.54 4.74 -12.38
C SER A 243 6.20 6.13 -11.84
N SER A 244 7.17 6.90 -11.34
CA SER A 244 6.91 8.19 -10.71
C SER A 244 6.62 9.29 -11.75
N THR A 245 5.36 9.70 -11.86
CA THR A 245 4.88 10.74 -12.81
C THR A 245 4.96 12.17 -12.28
N ARG A 246 5.24 12.32 -10.98
CA ARG A 246 5.26 13.62 -10.30
C ARG A 246 6.69 14.04 -9.98
N ARG A 247 6.94 15.34 -10.05
CA ARG A 247 8.18 15.97 -9.58
C ARG A 247 7.87 17.24 -8.80
N ARG A 248 8.43 17.34 -7.60
CA ARG A 248 8.52 18.59 -6.85
C ARG A 248 9.87 19.21 -7.13
N ILE A 249 9.91 20.36 -7.79
CA ILE A 249 11.14 21.02 -8.22
C ILE A 249 11.31 22.29 -7.40
N ALA A 250 12.50 22.53 -6.85
CA ALA A 250 12.81 23.79 -6.18
C ALA A 250 12.87 24.94 -7.20
N ILE A 251 12.30 26.09 -6.86
CA ILE A 251 12.45 27.32 -7.67
C ILE A 251 13.38 28.32 -6.95
N GLY A 252 13.25 28.43 -5.62
CA GLY A 252 14.03 29.35 -4.80
C GLY A 252 13.72 29.17 -3.31
N SER A 253 14.21 30.05 -2.44
CA SER A 253 14.06 29.96 -0.97
C SER A 253 12.61 29.80 -0.55
N ASN A 254 12.26 28.60 -0.04
CA ASN A 254 10.92 28.22 0.40
C ASN A 254 9.84 28.26 -0.70
N ILE A 255 10.21 28.19 -1.98
CA ILE A 255 9.26 28.01 -3.11
C ILE A 255 9.62 26.78 -3.94
N SER A 256 8.59 26.01 -4.27
CA SER A 256 8.71 24.83 -5.12
C SER A 256 7.51 24.71 -6.06
N LEU A 257 7.72 24.02 -7.17
CA LEU A 257 6.70 23.69 -8.16
C LEU A 257 6.51 22.17 -8.21
N ASN A 258 5.29 21.73 -7.93
CA ASN A 258 4.87 20.36 -8.22
C ASN A 258 4.33 20.30 -9.64
N ILE A 259 4.88 19.37 -10.42
CA ILE A 259 4.34 19.00 -11.74
C ILE A 259 3.87 17.54 -11.73
N GLU A 260 2.79 17.28 -12.44
CA GLU A 260 2.30 15.94 -12.77
C GLU A 260 2.27 15.77 -14.29
N ILE A 261 3.10 14.87 -14.80
CA ILE A 261 3.33 14.67 -16.23
C ILE A 261 2.50 13.48 -16.71
N ASP A 262 1.73 13.66 -17.78
CA ASP A 262 1.03 12.57 -18.44
C ASP A 262 2.03 11.69 -19.21
N PRO A 263 2.17 10.39 -18.87
CA PRO A 263 3.09 9.50 -19.57
C PRO A 263 2.81 9.31 -21.06
N ARG A 264 1.58 9.57 -21.52
CA ARG A 264 1.22 9.45 -22.94
C ARG A 264 1.45 10.73 -23.73
N HIS A 265 1.54 11.86 -23.03
CA HIS A 265 1.68 13.20 -23.62
C HIS A 265 2.67 14.05 -22.80
N PRO A 266 3.95 13.62 -22.70
CA PRO A 266 4.90 14.15 -21.73
C PRO A 266 5.36 15.58 -22.00
N THR A 267 5.17 16.10 -23.21
CA THR A 267 5.53 17.46 -23.63
C THR A 267 4.35 18.45 -23.58
N MET A 268 3.14 17.97 -23.26
CA MET A 268 1.98 18.84 -23.02
C MET A 268 2.10 19.56 -21.69
N LEU A 269 1.35 20.67 -21.54
CA LEU A 269 1.30 21.43 -20.29
C LEU A 269 0.88 20.51 -19.13
N PRO A 270 1.74 20.26 -18.13
CA PRO A 270 1.41 19.42 -16.99
C PRO A 270 0.52 20.17 -15.99
N GLU A 271 -0.10 19.42 -15.08
CA GLU A 271 -0.71 20.05 -13.91
C GLU A 271 0.38 20.67 -13.02
N CYS A 272 0.27 21.97 -12.75
CA CYS A 272 1.28 22.74 -12.01
C CYS A 272 0.70 23.26 -10.69
N TYR A 273 1.34 22.92 -9.57
CA TYR A 273 0.97 23.39 -8.23
C TYR A 273 2.17 24.03 -7.54
N PHE A 274 2.12 25.34 -7.31
CA PHE A 274 3.14 26.06 -6.57
C PHE A 274 2.94 25.94 -5.06
N LEU A 275 4.03 25.76 -4.33
CA LEU A 275 4.08 25.72 -2.87
C LEU A 275 5.07 26.78 -2.38
N GLY A 276 4.63 27.64 -1.46
CA GLY A 276 5.39 28.77 -0.93
C GLY A 276 4.44 29.84 -0.37
N ALA A 277 4.98 30.90 0.21
CA ALA A 277 4.18 32.03 0.69
C ALA A 277 3.43 32.72 -0.47
N ASP A 278 2.20 33.17 -0.22
CA ASP A 278 1.31 33.70 -1.27
C ASP A 278 1.93 34.85 -2.06
N HIS A 279 2.64 35.76 -1.36
CA HIS A 279 3.26 36.91 -1.99
C HIS A 279 4.39 36.54 -2.98
N VAL A 280 4.99 35.36 -2.84
CA VAL A 280 6.03 34.87 -3.78
C VAL A 280 5.45 33.97 -4.87
N VAL A 281 4.42 33.19 -4.53
CA VAL A 281 3.78 32.26 -5.47
C VAL A 281 2.84 32.98 -6.45
N ASN A 282 2.12 34.01 -6.02
CA ASN A 282 1.12 34.68 -6.87
C ASN A 282 1.72 35.31 -8.14
N PRO A 283 2.90 35.97 -8.10
CA PRO A 283 3.57 36.42 -9.33
C PRO A 283 3.83 35.28 -10.33
N LEU A 284 4.26 34.10 -9.85
CA LEU A 284 4.52 32.94 -10.72
C LEU A 284 3.23 32.38 -11.33
N LYS A 285 2.13 32.36 -10.58
CA LYS A 285 0.80 32.00 -11.10
C LYS A 285 0.33 32.96 -12.18
N ILE A 286 0.55 34.27 -12.00
CA ILE A 286 0.22 35.29 -13.01
C ILE A 286 1.05 35.06 -14.27
N LYS A 287 2.37 34.88 -14.15
CA LYS A 287 3.25 34.57 -15.30
C LYS A 287 2.80 33.32 -16.05
N LEU A 288 2.56 32.22 -15.32
CA LEU A 288 2.05 30.98 -15.91
C LEU A 288 0.79 31.22 -16.74
N ASN A 289 -0.21 31.92 -16.18
CA ASN A 289 -1.48 32.17 -16.87
C ASN A 289 -1.34 33.14 -18.04
N SER A 290 -0.51 34.18 -17.92
CA SER A 290 -0.27 35.15 -19.00
C SER A 290 0.49 34.54 -20.17
N ASN A 291 1.46 33.68 -19.88
CA ASN A 291 2.41 33.15 -20.84
C ASN A 291 2.04 31.74 -21.35
N ILE A 292 0.94 31.14 -20.87
CA ILE A 292 0.49 29.78 -21.23
C ILE A 292 0.34 29.56 -22.74
N HIS A 293 -0.02 30.62 -23.48
CA HIS A 293 -0.19 30.58 -24.94
C HIS A 293 1.13 30.40 -25.70
N MET A 294 2.28 30.60 -25.04
CA MET A 294 3.60 30.36 -25.60
C MET A 294 4.07 28.90 -25.45
N TRP A 295 3.28 28.04 -24.79
CA TRP A 295 3.63 26.62 -24.64
C TRP A 295 3.77 25.95 -26.00
N ASN A 296 4.95 25.37 -26.26
CA ASN A 296 5.24 24.68 -27.52
C ASN A 296 5.58 23.21 -27.25
N PRO A 297 4.74 22.24 -27.66
CA PRO A 297 5.01 20.81 -27.49
C PRO A 297 6.30 20.31 -28.16
N GLU A 298 6.83 21.05 -29.15
CA GLU A 298 8.11 20.72 -29.81
C GLU A 298 9.33 21.08 -28.95
N ASN A 299 9.15 21.93 -27.93
CA ASN A 299 10.18 22.22 -26.93
C ASN A 299 10.14 21.20 -25.80
N SER A 300 11.28 20.99 -25.13
CA SER A 300 11.28 20.19 -23.91
C SER A 300 10.45 20.84 -22.81
N LEU A 301 9.87 20.01 -21.93
CA LEU A 301 9.02 20.48 -20.83
C LEU A 301 9.76 21.48 -19.94
N LEU A 302 11.02 21.20 -19.62
CA LEU A 302 11.84 22.09 -18.79
C LEU A 302 12.07 23.45 -19.47
N LYS A 303 12.30 23.46 -20.78
CA LYS A 303 12.47 24.70 -21.56
C LYS A 303 11.19 25.55 -21.53
N ASN A 304 10.03 24.93 -21.80
CA ASN A 304 8.74 25.62 -21.70
C ASN A 304 8.52 26.22 -20.32
N LEU A 305 8.78 25.46 -19.24
CA LEU A 305 8.63 25.97 -17.87
C LEU A 305 9.56 27.15 -17.58
N LYS A 306 10.81 27.11 -18.03
CA LYS A 306 11.77 28.23 -17.86
C LYS A 306 11.30 29.50 -18.57
N GLU A 307 10.87 29.39 -19.82
CA GLU A 307 10.45 30.52 -20.64
C GLU A 307 9.13 31.12 -20.13
N ILE A 308 8.15 30.29 -19.76
CA ILE A 308 6.83 30.75 -19.33
C ILE A 308 6.87 31.38 -17.94
N LEU A 309 7.62 30.79 -17.01
CA LEU A 309 7.75 31.31 -15.65
C LEU A 309 8.81 32.41 -15.56
N GLU A 310 9.66 32.55 -16.57
CA GLU A 310 10.82 33.43 -16.60
C GLU A 310 11.69 33.21 -15.34
N VAL A 311 11.98 31.95 -15.05
CA VAL A 311 12.81 31.52 -13.91
C VAL A 311 13.94 30.62 -14.36
N ASP A 312 15.08 30.78 -13.72
CA ASP A 312 16.17 29.80 -13.79
C ASP A 312 16.01 28.80 -12.66
N PHE A 313 15.69 27.55 -13.02
CA PHE A 313 15.63 26.47 -12.04
C PHE A 313 17.04 26.20 -11.48
N PRO A 314 17.19 26.17 -10.14
CA PRO A 314 18.48 25.84 -9.54
C PRO A 314 18.86 24.40 -9.84
N SER A 315 20.15 24.16 -10.08
CA SER A 315 20.72 22.82 -10.05
C SER A 315 20.98 22.40 -8.60
N ARG A 316 21.12 21.09 -8.37
CA ARG A 316 21.40 20.55 -7.04
C ARG A 316 22.73 21.09 -6.46
N GLU A 317 23.76 21.18 -7.28
CA GLU A 317 25.11 21.62 -6.89
C GLU A 317 25.17 23.11 -6.56
N ALA A 318 24.25 23.91 -7.11
CA ALA A 318 24.21 25.35 -6.91
C ALA A 318 23.73 25.73 -5.49
N LEU A 319 22.83 24.94 -4.88
CA LEU A 319 22.21 25.26 -3.58
C LEU A 319 22.74 24.47 -2.38
N GLU A 320 23.53 23.41 -2.56
CA GLU A 320 24.25 22.76 -1.43
C GLU A 320 25.20 23.73 -0.68
N LYS A 321 25.48 24.91 -1.25
CA LYS A 321 26.26 26.00 -0.63
C LYS A 321 25.44 27.01 0.19
N SER A 322 24.12 26.92 0.17
CA SER A 322 23.22 27.78 0.96
C SER A 322 22.45 26.91 1.95
N ASP A 323 22.32 27.35 3.21
CA ASP A 323 21.53 26.70 4.28
C ASP A 323 20.02 26.67 3.96
N PHE A 324 19.64 25.96 2.89
CA PHE A 324 18.27 25.81 2.44
C PHE A 324 17.60 24.73 3.28
N SER A 325 17.20 25.08 4.50
CA SER A 325 16.37 24.21 5.33
C SER A 325 14.90 24.47 5.02
N MET A 326 14.26 23.53 4.32
CA MET A 326 12.80 23.44 4.21
C MET A 326 12.19 22.70 5.41
N ASP A 327 12.93 22.53 6.50
CA ASP A 327 12.45 21.77 7.65
C ASP A 327 11.25 22.45 8.30
N CYS A 328 10.36 21.64 8.87
CA CYS A 328 9.26 22.19 9.62
C CYS A 328 9.78 22.99 10.82
N GLY A 329 9.30 24.22 10.99
CA GLY A 329 9.70 25.06 12.13
C GLY A 329 9.27 24.52 13.51
N ILE A 330 8.44 23.48 13.57
CA ILE A 330 7.97 22.91 14.85
C ILE A 330 8.73 21.64 15.20
N CYS A 331 8.82 20.68 14.29
CA CYS A 331 9.48 19.40 14.54
C CYS A 331 10.93 19.36 14.06
N TYR A 332 11.41 20.40 13.37
CA TYR A 332 12.76 20.51 12.81
C TYR A 332 13.15 19.33 11.91
N ALA A 333 12.16 18.71 11.27
CA ALA A 333 12.35 17.63 10.33
C ALA A 333 11.72 17.98 8.99
N TYR A 334 12.37 17.60 7.90
CA TYR A 334 11.80 17.67 6.57
C TYR A 334 10.71 16.61 6.37
N ARG A 335 10.84 15.42 6.97
CA ARG A 335 9.84 14.34 6.86
C ARG A 335 9.27 13.96 8.21
N LEU A 336 7.93 13.95 8.30
CA LEU A 336 7.18 13.42 9.43
C LEU A 336 6.11 12.47 8.90
N ASP A 337 6.23 11.17 9.19
CA ASP A 337 5.34 10.11 8.71
C ASP A 337 5.09 10.14 7.19
N GLY A 338 6.14 10.47 6.41
CA GLY A 338 6.08 10.59 4.95
C GLY A 338 5.56 11.94 4.44
N ALA A 339 4.98 12.78 5.31
CA ALA A 339 4.57 14.15 4.97
C ALA A 339 5.75 15.14 5.01
N ILE A 340 5.62 16.20 4.22
CA ILE A 340 6.57 17.30 4.09
C ILE A 340 5.93 18.64 4.51
N PRO A 341 6.73 19.66 4.86
CA PRO A 341 6.21 20.99 5.15
C PRO A 341 5.59 21.60 3.90
N ASP A 342 4.28 21.80 3.95
CA ASP A 342 3.46 22.34 2.86
C ASP A 342 2.66 23.58 3.26
N GLN A 343 2.67 23.94 4.55
CA GLN A 343 2.10 25.17 5.08
C GLN A 343 3.20 26.18 5.30
N VAL A 344 3.05 27.40 4.78
CA VAL A 344 4.08 28.44 4.91
C VAL A 344 3.45 29.68 5.54
N CYS A 345 4.19 30.36 6.41
CA CYS A 345 3.77 31.66 6.92
C CYS A 345 3.83 32.72 5.80
N ASP A 346 2.72 33.41 5.56
CA ASP A 346 2.62 34.41 4.48
C ASP A 346 3.33 35.75 4.77
N ASP A 347 3.76 35.98 6.02
CA ASP A 347 4.51 37.19 6.36
C ASP A 347 5.88 37.19 5.66
N SER A 348 6.17 38.29 4.94
CA SER A 348 7.36 38.46 4.12
C SER A 348 8.68 38.39 4.90
N HIS A 349 8.66 38.63 6.21
CA HIS A 349 9.85 38.56 7.06
C HIS A 349 9.99 37.20 7.76
N CYS A 350 9.02 36.29 7.60
CA CYS A 350 9.02 34.98 8.27
C CYS A 350 9.23 33.84 7.27
N GLY A 351 8.27 33.58 6.37
CA GLY A 351 8.38 32.52 5.35
C GLY A 351 8.63 31.09 5.87
N GLN A 352 8.51 30.84 7.17
CA GLN A 352 8.76 29.53 7.79
C GLN A 352 7.73 28.50 7.32
N SER A 353 8.20 27.30 6.98
CA SER A 353 7.37 26.16 6.58
C SER A 353 7.01 25.25 7.76
N PHE A 354 5.86 24.60 7.69
CA PHE A 354 5.35 23.68 8.69
C PHE A 354 4.64 22.49 8.03
N HIS A 355 4.75 21.30 8.63
CA HIS A 355 3.82 20.21 8.30
C HIS A 355 2.40 20.60 8.70
N GLN A 356 1.42 20.24 7.88
CA GLN A 356 0.00 20.43 8.21
C GLN A 356 -0.35 19.88 9.60
N VAL A 357 0.16 18.69 9.96
CA VAL A 357 -0.08 18.05 11.27
C VAL A 357 0.57 18.83 12.40
N CYS A 358 1.83 19.23 12.26
CA CYS A 358 2.53 20.03 13.28
C CYS A 358 1.83 21.35 13.55
N LEU A 359 1.46 22.08 12.49
CA LEU A 359 0.77 23.36 12.64
C LEU A 359 -0.65 23.18 13.21
N TYR A 360 -1.36 22.11 12.82
CA TYR A 360 -2.67 21.78 13.38
C TYR A 360 -2.59 21.53 14.90
N GLU A 361 -1.65 20.70 15.33
CA GLU A 361 -1.41 20.35 16.73
C GLU A 361 -1.02 21.59 17.55
N TRP A 362 -0.24 22.50 16.97
CA TRP A 362 0.12 23.76 17.60
C TRP A 362 -1.09 24.69 17.75
N LEU A 363 -1.78 25.00 16.65
CA LEU A 363 -2.86 25.99 16.64
C LEU A 363 -4.04 25.56 17.52
N ARG A 364 -4.39 24.28 17.57
CA ARG A 364 -5.49 23.80 18.43
C ARG A 364 -5.20 23.94 19.93
N GLY A 365 -3.92 24.04 20.32
CA GLY A 365 -3.49 24.24 21.70
C GLY A 365 -3.55 25.69 22.17
N LEU A 366 -3.71 26.66 21.25
CA LEU A 366 -3.70 28.08 21.58
C LEU A 366 -5.13 28.62 21.84
N PRO A 367 -5.36 29.36 22.94
CA PRO A 367 -6.66 29.98 23.21
C PRO A 367 -6.98 31.15 22.26
N SER A 368 -5.98 31.71 21.58
CA SER A 368 -6.13 32.76 20.56
C SER A 368 -6.60 32.22 19.21
N SER A 369 -6.46 30.91 18.95
CA SER A 369 -6.91 30.31 17.70
C SER A 369 -8.42 30.33 17.55
N ARG A 370 -8.88 30.48 16.31
CA ARG A 370 -10.29 30.45 15.94
C ARG A 370 -10.46 29.42 14.83
N GLN A 371 -11.45 28.55 14.97
CA GLN A 371 -11.80 27.60 13.92
C GLN A 371 -13.11 28.03 13.27
N SER A 372 -13.12 28.06 11.95
CA SER A 372 -14.32 28.23 11.13
C SER A 372 -14.35 27.13 10.08
N PHE A 373 -15.37 26.27 10.13
CA PHE A 373 -15.47 25.07 9.29
C PHE A 373 -14.20 24.20 9.36
N ASN A 374 -13.57 23.98 8.20
CA ASN A 374 -12.34 23.25 7.98
C ASN A 374 -11.11 24.16 7.91
N VAL A 375 -11.18 25.37 8.45
CA VAL A 375 -10.06 26.32 8.48
C VAL A 375 -9.80 26.77 9.92
N ILE A 376 -8.53 26.72 10.34
CA ILE A 376 -8.06 27.27 11.61
C ILE A 376 -7.26 28.53 11.34
N PHE A 377 -7.61 29.60 12.03
CA PHE A 377 -6.89 30.85 12.06
C PHE A 377 -6.16 30.97 13.39
N GLY A 378 -4.91 31.39 13.37
CA GLY A 378 -4.17 31.69 14.60
C GLY A 378 -2.89 32.43 14.29
N GLU A 379 -1.90 32.28 15.17
CA GLU A 379 -0.63 33.01 15.11
C GLU A 379 0.52 32.07 14.76
N CYS A 380 1.40 32.52 13.87
CA CYS A 380 2.60 31.80 13.48
C CYS A 380 3.53 31.59 14.69
N PRO A 381 4.06 30.38 14.93
CA PRO A 381 4.97 30.11 16.05
C PRO A 381 6.25 30.96 16.06
N TYR A 382 6.65 31.52 14.91
CA TYR A 382 7.91 32.23 14.73
C TYR A 382 7.76 33.75 14.80
N CYS A 383 6.77 34.31 14.10
CA CYS A 383 6.61 35.77 13.98
C CYS A 383 5.35 36.31 14.66
N SER A 384 4.51 35.44 15.23
CA SER A 384 3.22 35.79 15.85
C SER A 384 2.22 36.50 14.92
N LYS A 385 2.48 36.55 13.61
CA LYS A 385 1.56 37.08 12.61
C LYS A 385 0.48 36.06 12.28
N GLN A 386 -0.61 36.53 11.69
CA GLN A 386 -1.74 35.69 11.35
C GLN A 386 -1.34 34.60 10.35
N ILE A 387 -1.68 33.35 10.66
CA ILE A 387 -1.50 32.20 9.78
C ILE A 387 -2.81 31.43 9.69
N THR A 388 -3.08 30.88 8.50
CA THR A 388 -4.30 30.14 8.20
C THR A 388 -3.95 28.71 7.82
N LEU A 389 -4.66 27.75 8.40
CA LEU A 389 -4.49 26.33 8.12
C LEU A 389 -5.81 25.74 7.63
N LYS A 390 -5.83 25.23 6.40
CA LYS A 390 -6.96 24.45 5.89
C LYS A 390 -6.77 22.98 6.28
N ILE A 391 -7.69 22.45 7.08
CA ILE A 391 -7.71 21.05 7.49
C ILE A 391 -8.08 20.21 6.27
N SER A 392 -7.08 19.60 5.64
CA SER A 392 -7.28 18.64 4.56
C SER A 392 -7.33 17.23 5.14
N THR A 393 -8.45 16.54 5.00
CA THR A 393 -8.58 15.11 5.35
C THR A 393 -7.95 14.27 4.24
N LYS A 394 -6.64 14.35 4.06
CA LYS A 394 -5.93 13.31 3.31
C LYS A 394 -5.94 12.06 4.20
N LYS A 395 -6.72 11.04 3.80
CA LYS A 395 -6.62 9.71 4.41
C LYS A 395 -5.19 9.22 4.16
N ILE A 396 -4.47 8.97 5.25
CA ILE A 396 -3.23 8.19 5.28
C ILE A 396 -3.51 6.80 4.71
#